data_AF-A0A533Q603-F1
#
_entry.id   AF-A0A533Q603-F1
#
_cell.length_a   1.000
_cell.length_b   1.000
_cell.length_c   1.000
_cell.angle_alpha   90.00
_cell.angle_beta   90.00
_cell.angle_gamma   90.00
#
_symmetry.space_group_name_H-M   'P 1'
#
loop_
_entity.id
_entity.type
_entity.pdbx_description
1 polymer ?
#
loop_
_entity_poly.entity_id
_entity_poly.type
_entity_poly.pdbx_seq_one_letter_code
_entity_poly.pdbx_strand_id
1 'polypeptide(L)'
;MYLDYAEDQARRHRQVFMRDWRKKLDAFLKFNERDILEHAGTVTKEVADALALEHYEVFNKNRLKSEAEAETLADDEAFKMIEQEAAKHLPKKKGRKNG
;
A
#
# COMPACT_ATOMS: atom_id res chain seq x y z
N MET A 1 -13.72 -17.22 -12.08
CA MET A 1 -13.70 -18.63 -11.62
C MET A 1 -14.98 -19.05 -10.89
N TYR A 2 -15.34 -18.52 -9.70
CA TYR A 2 -16.69 -18.77 -9.12
C TYR A 2 -17.79 -17.93 -9.81
N LEU A 3 -17.48 -16.67 -10.10
CA LEU A 3 -18.41 -15.75 -10.77
C LEU A 3 -18.73 -16.22 -12.19
N ASP A 4 -17.74 -16.69 -12.96
CA ASP A 4 -17.98 -17.26 -14.30
C ASP A 4 -18.89 -18.50 -14.24
N TYR A 5 -18.72 -19.36 -13.23
CA TYR A 5 -19.63 -20.49 -12.99
C TYR A 5 -21.04 -19.98 -12.68
N ALA A 6 -21.18 -18.96 -11.82
CA ALA A 6 -22.46 -18.39 -11.48
C ALA A 6 -23.14 -17.71 -12.69
N GLU A 7 -22.36 -17.02 -13.52
CA GLU A 7 -22.79 -16.39 -14.76
C GLU A 7 -23.30 -17.43 -15.76
N ASP A 8 -22.60 -18.56 -15.94
CA ASP A 8 -23.07 -19.66 -16.78
C ASP A 8 -24.41 -20.24 -16.29
N GLN A 9 -24.60 -20.39 -14.96
CA GLN A 9 -25.90 -20.84 -14.43
C GLN A 9 -27.02 -19.85 -14.74
N ALA A 10 -26.75 -18.55 -14.61
CA ALA A 10 -27.71 -17.49 -14.88
C ALA A 10 -28.06 -17.43 -16.37
N ARG A 11 -27.06 -17.51 -17.25
CA ARG A 11 -27.23 -17.55 -18.71
C ARG A 11 -28.05 -18.75 -19.18
N ARG A 12 -27.97 -19.89 -18.48
CA ARG A 12 -28.78 -21.09 -18.75
C ARG A 12 -30.19 -21.02 -18.18
N HIS A 13 -30.63 -19.86 -17.65
CA HIS A 13 -31.93 -19.65 -17.03
C HIS A 13 -32.25 -20.68 -15.93
N ARG A 14 -31.22 -21.19 -15.24
CA ARG A 14 -31.44 -22.05 -14.08
C ARG A 14 -31.87 -21.18 -12.90
N GLN A 15 -33.09 -21.39 -12.44
CA GLN A 15 -33.57 -20.74 -11.22
C GLN A 15 -32.78 -21.29 -10.03
N VAL A 16 -31.99 -20.42 -9.41
CA VAL A 16 -31.20 -20.74 -8.20
C VAL A 16 -31.55 -19.70 -7.13
N PHE A 17 -31.91 -20.16 -5.94
CA PHE A 17 -32.21 -19.28 -4.82
C PHE A 17 -30.92 -18.88 -4.08
N MET A 18 -30.94 -17.75 -3.36
CA MET A 18 -29.77 -17.28 -2.59
C MET A 18 -29.24 -18.33 -1.59
N ARG A 19 -30.11 -19.15 -0.99
CA ARG A 19 -29.70 -20.26 -0.13
C ARG A 19 -28.87 -21.33 -0.86
N ASP A 20 -29.19 -21.57 -2.13
CA ASP A 20 -28.52 -22.58 -2.95
C ASP A 20 -27.18 -22.04 -3.45
N TRP A 21 -27.11 -20.73 -3.72
CA TRP A 21 -25.85 -20.04 -3.98
C TRP A 21 -24.86 -20.14 -2.82
N ARG A 22 -25.34 -20.00 -1.57
CA ARG A 22 -24.49 -20.20 -0.38
C ARG A 22 -23.87 -21.60 -0.36
N LYS A 23 -24.67 -22.65 -0.55
CA LYS A 23 -24.18 -24.04 -0.61
C LYS A 23 -23.17 -24.27 -1.74
N LYS A 24 -23.41 -23.68 -2.91
CA LYS A 24 -22.50 -23.78 -4.07
C LYS A 24 -21.18 -23.06 -3.82
N LEU A 25 -21.21 -21.90 -3.20
CA LEU A 25 -20.00 -21.16 -2.80
C LEU A 25 -19.17 -21.97 -1.81
N ASP A 26 -19.81 -22.51 -0.77
CA ASP A 26 -19.17 -23.34 0.25
C ASP A 26 -18.47 -24.57 -0.38
N ALA A 27 -19.16 -25.27 -1.28
CA ALA A 27 -18.58 -26.40 -2.02
C ALA A 27 -17.43 -25.97 -2.93
N PHE A 28 -17.54 -24.81 -3.59
CA PHE A 28 -16.48 -24.27 -4.43
C PHE A 28 -15.23 -23.91 -3.60
N LEU A 29 -15.40 -23.26 -2.46
CA LEU A 29 -14.29 -22.92 -1.56
C LEU A 29 -13.58 -24.17 -1.06
N LYS A 30 -14.33 -25.18 -0.57
CA LYS A 30 -13.79 -26.49 -0.18
C LYS A 30 -13.00 -27.18 -1.29
N PHE A 31 -13.54 -27.16 -2.52
CA PHE A 31 -12.87 -27.74 -3.67
C PHE A 31 -11.54 -27.05 -4.00
N ASN A 32 -11.44 -25.75 -3.72
CA ASN A 32 -10.22 -24.96 -3.89
C ASN A 32 -9.35 -24.91 -2.61
N GLU A 33 -9.58 -25.82 -1.65
CA GLU A 33 -8.83 -25.91 -0.39
C GLU A 33 -8.85 -24.59 0.41
N ARG A 34 -9.97 -23.85 0.35
CA ARG A 34 -10.19 -22.63 1.12
C ARG A 34 -11.13 -22.88 2.29
N ASP A 35 -10.84 -22.24 3.40
CA ASP A 35 -11.68 -22.28 4.60
C ASP A 35 -13.04 -21.64 4.36
N ILE A 36 -14.07 -22.23 4.97
CA ILE A 36 -15.43 -21.68 4.98
C ILE A 36 -15.62 -20.86 6.24
N LEU A 37 -16.14 -19.65 6.08
CA LEU A 37 -16.56 -18.82 7.19
C LEU A 37 -17.92 -19.31 7.74
N GLU A 38 -17.88 -20.04 8.85
CA GLU A 38 -19.10 -20.60 9.46
C GLU A 38 -19.93 -19.56 10.24
N HIS A 39 -19.28 -18.52 10.75
CA HIS A 39 -19.88 -17.46 11.55
C HIS A 39 -19.32 -16.09 11.17
N ALA A 40 -20.08 -15.02 11.43
CA ALA A 40 -19.64 -13.64 11.18
C ALA A 40 -18.41 -13.21 12.01
N GLY A 41 -17.91 -14.08 12.89
CA GLY A 41 -16.83 -13.78 13.83
C GLY A 41 -17.38 -13.12 15.09
N THR A 42 -16.47 -12.68 15.96
CA THR A 42 -16.80 -12.01 17.22
C THR A 42 -16.64 -10.49 17.15
N VAL A 43 -16.01 -9.99 16.08
CA VAL A 43 -15.70 -8.57 15.89
C VAL A 43 -16.82 -7.93 15.07
N THR A 44 -17.45 -6.89 15.61
CA THR A 44 -18.46 -6.13 14.86
C THR A 44 -17.80 -5.26 13.80
N LYS A 45 -18.60 -4.82 12.82
CA LYS A 45 -18.11 -3.92 11.77
C LYS A 45 -17.51 -2.65 12.36
N GLU A 46 -18.16 -2.06 13.35
CA GLU A 46 -17.74 -0.81 13.99
C GLU A 46 -16.36 -0.96 14.65
N VAL A 47 -16.10 -2.10 15.29
CA VAL A 47 -14.80 -2.41 15.89
C VAL A 47 -13.75 -2.63 14.81
N ALA A 48 -14.09 -3.35 13.74
CA ALA A 48 -13.17 -3.57 12.63
C ALA A 48 -12.78 -2.25 11.93
N ASP A 49 -13.74 -1.36 11.70
CA ASP A 49 -13.52 -0.04 11.10
C ASP A 49 -12.62 0.83 11.99
N ALA A 50 -12.87 0.83 13.31
CA ALA A 50 -12.04 1.57 14.27
C ALA A 50 -10.58 1.07 14.27
N LEU A 51 -10.38 -0.25 14.30
CA LEU A 51 -9.04 -0.85 14.24
C LEU A 51 -8.33 -0.53 12.93
N ALA A 52 -9.04 -0.59 11.80
CA ALA A 52 -8.47 -0.27 10.50
C ALA A 52 -7.98 1.18 10.43
N LEU A 53 -8.77 2.13 10.96
CA LEU A 53 -8.37 3.54 11.03
C LEU A 53 -7.17 3.74 11.96
N GLU A 54 -7.17 3.11 13.14
CA GLU A 54 -6.05 3.20 14.08
C GLU A 54 -4.73 2.70 13.47
N HIS A 55 -4.77 1.53 12.84
CA HIS A 55 -3.60 0.98 12.15
C HIS A 55 -3.15 1.86 10.98
N TYR A 56 -4.09 2.41 10.23
CA TYR A 56 -3.78 3.34 9.15
C TYR A 56 -3.08 4.61 9.66
N GLU A 57 -3.53 5.18 10.78
CA GLU A 57 -2.90 6.37 11.37
C GLU A 57 -1.45 6.10 11.79
N VAL A 58 -1.16 4.94 12.38
CA VAL A 58 0.21 4.53 12.71
C VAL A 58 1.07 4.41 11.45
N PHE A 59 0.56 3.73 10.43
CA PHE A 59 1.24 3.60 9.14
C PHE A 59 1.51 4.97 8.50
N ASN A 60 0.50 5.84 8.44
CA ASN A 60 0.58 7.14 7.79
C ASN A 60 1.60 8.06 8.48
N LYS A 61 1.63 8.08 9.82
CA LYS A 61 2.64 8.83 10.58
C LYS A 61 4.07 8.36 10.27
N ASN A 62 4.27 7.04 10.22
CA ASN A 62 5.59 6.48 9.90
C ASN A 62 6.01 6.80 8.45
N ARG A 63 5.06 6.69 7.50
CA ARG A 63 5.29 7.04 6.09
C ARG A 63 5.69 8.51 5.95
N LEU A 64 4.93 9.44 6.54
CA LEU A 64 5.23 10.87 6.48
C LEU A 64 6.59 11.21 7.11
N LYS A 65 6.93 10.59 8.24
CA LYS A 65 8.24 10.76 8.87
C LYS A 65 9.37 10.29 7.94
N SER A 66 9.21 9.11 7.34
CA SER A 66 10.21 8.57 6.40
C SER A 66 10.36 9.43 5.15
N GLU A 67 9.26 9.98 4.62
CA GLU A 67 9.28 10.89 3.47
C GLU A 67 10.01 12.18 3.81
N ALA A 68 9.74 12.78 4.98
CA ALA A 68 10.43 13.98 5.44
C ALA A 68 11.93 13.75 5.68
N GLU A 69 12.32 12.62 6.29
CA GLU A 69 13.73 12.26 6.47
C GLU A 69 14.45 12.09 5.12
N ALA A 70 13.80 11.45 4.15
CA ALA A 70 14.36 11.29 2.81
C ALA A 70 14.52 12.63 2.09
N GLU A 71 13.57 13.55 2.22
CA GLU A 71 13.65 14.90 1.66
C GLU A 71 14.82 15.68 2.28
N THR A 72 14.94 15.68 3.61
CA THR A 72 16.06 16.39 4.28
C THR A 72 17.44 15.86 3.86
N LEU A 73 17.58 14.55 3.68
CA LEU A 73 18.83 13.96 3.19
C LEU A 73 19.13 14.38 1.75
N ALA A 74 18.12 14.41 0.89
CA ALA A 74 18.26 14.83 -0.50
C ALA A 74 18.66 16.32 -0.60
N ASP A 75 18.05 17.18 0.22
CA ASP A 75 18.41 18.60 0.30
C ASP A 75 19.87 18.79 0.76
N ASP A 76 20.29 18.10 1.82
CA ASP A 76 21.67 18.15 2.32
C ASP A 76 22.69 17.68 1.27
N GLU A 77 22.35 16.65 0.50
CA GLU A 77 23.17 16.18 -0.61
C GLU A 77 23.24 17.21 -1.73
N ALA A 78 22.11 17.83 -2.10
CA ALA A 78 22.06 18.88 -3.11
C ALA A 78 22.89 20.11 -2.71
N PHE A 79 22.81 20.55 -1.44
CA PHE A 79 23.63 21.65 -0.92
C PHE A 79 25.13 21.35 -1.04
N LYS A 80 25.58 20.15 -0.64
CA LYS A 80 26.99 19.74 -0.78
C LYS A 80 27.46 19.76 -2.22
N MET A 81 26.62 19.34 -3.17
CA MET A 81 26.97 19.36 -4.60
C MET A 81 27.13 20.79 -5.11
N ILE A 82 26.25 21.71 -4.71
CA ILE A 82 26.35 23.13 -5.06
C ILE A 82 27.62 23.75 -4.49
N GLU A 83 27.94 23.47 -3.21
CA GLU A 83 29.17 23.96 -2.58
C GLU A 83 30.43 23.47 -3.29
N GLN A 84 30.48 22.17 -3.63
CA GLN A 84 31.60 21.58 -4.36
C GLN A 84 31.76 22.20 -5.75
N GLU A 85 30.65 22.45 -6.45
CA GLU A 85 30.69 23.08 -7.76
C GLU A 85 31.17 24.54 -7.67
N ALA A 86 30.64 25.30 -6.71
CA ALA A 86 31.10 26.67 -6.44
C ALA A 86 32.61 26.71 -6.12
N ALA A 87 33.12 25.77 -5.31
CA ALA A 87 34.52 25.65 -4.95
C ALA A 87 35.45 25.43 -6.16
N LYS A 88 35.01 24.69 -7.19
CA LYS A 88 35.78 24.48 -8.43
C LYS A 88 35.93 25.76 -9.25
N HIS A 89 34.95 26.67 -9.18
CA HIS A 89 34.91 27.90 -9.98
C HIS A 89 35.49 29.13 -9.28
N LEU A 90 36.04 28.99 -8.06
CA LEU A 90 36.73 30.09 -7.36
C LEU A 90 38.08 30.44 -8.02
N PRO A 91 38.38 31.72 -8.28
CA PRO A 91 39.62 32.14 -8.93
C PRO A 91 40.85 31.89 -8.04
N LYS A 92 41.90 31.26 -8.59
CA LYS A 92 43.19 31.08 -7.88
C LYS A 92 43.77 32.44 -7.49
N LYS A 93 44.00 32.64 -6.18
CA LYS A 93 44.61 33.84 -5.60
C LYS A 93 45.94 34.13 -6.32
N LYS A 94 45.98 35.16 -7.16
CA LYS A 94 47.19 35.59 -7.88
C LYS A 94 48.22 35.99 -6.82
N GLY A 95 49.30 35.22 -6.69
CA GLY A 95 50.38 35.48 -5.76
C GLY A 95 50.92 36.90 -5.96
N ARG A 96 50.90 37.68 -4.87
CA ARG A 96 51.48 39.02 -4.79
C ARG A 96 52.99 38.90 -5.04
N LYS A 97 53.45 39.22 -6.25
CA LYS A 97 54.87 39.46 -6.53
C LYS A 97 55.25 40.79 -5.86
N ASN A 98 55.90 40.68 -4.70
CA ASN A 98 56.76 41.73 -4.16
C ASN A 98 58.13 41.63 -4.84
N GLY A 99 58.73 42.76 -5.20
CA GLY A 99 60.13 42.88 -5.63
C GLY A 99 60.26 43.30 -7.07
#